data_AF-A0A139A0U6-F1
#
_entry.id   AF-A0A139A0U6-F1
#
_cell.length_a   1.000
_cell.length_b   1.000
_cell.length_c   1.000
_cell.angle_alpha   90.00
_cell.angle_beta   90.00
_cell.angle_gamma   90.00
#
_symmetry.space_group_name_H-M   'P 1'
#
loop_
_entity.id
_entity.type
_entity.pdbx_description
1 polymer ?
#
loop_
_entity_poly.entity_id
_entity_poly.type
_entity_poly.pdbx_seq_one_letter_code
_entity_poly.pdbx_strand_id
1 'polypeptide(L)'
;MASYHADGTLPGNNAVFVFGSNLGGKHGKGAALVASKRFGAVRGVGEGRTGDSYAIPTKDARLKVLPVTRIAEAATRFLEYAKANPDVSFWVTRIGCGLAGFTDAQMAPLFRGAGPNCNFAQEWEPFLKEDDDNA
;
A
#
# COMPACT_ATOMS: atom_id res chain seq x y z
N MET A 1 5.04 3.54 16.66
CA MET A 1 3.72 3.59 15.97
C MET A 1 3.91 4.20 14.60
N ALA A 2 3.11 3.76 13.63
CA ALA A 2 3.07 4.37 12.30
C ALA A 2 2.62 5.84 12.36
N SER A 3 2.91 6.59 11.29
CA SER A 3 2.50 7.98 11.11
C SER A 3 1.35 8.07 10.10
N TYR A 4 0.75 9.26 9.98
CA TYR A 4 -0.41 9.46 9.09
C TYR A 4 -0.27 10.70 8.19
N HIS A 5 -0.94 10.66 7.05
CA HIS A 5 -1.00 11.74 6.07
C HIS A 5 -2.42 11.91 5.51
N ALA A 6 -2.73 13.09 4.97
CA ALA A 6 -4.00 13.31 4.28
C ALA A 6 -4.09 12.47 2.99
N ASP A 7 -5.24 11.85 2.71
CA ASP A 7 -5.44 11.10 1.47
C ASP A 7 -5.29 11.98 0.23
N GLY A 8 -4.89 11.36 -0.89
CA GLY A 8 -4.66 12.05 -2.16
C GLY A 8 -3.43 12.96 -2.19
N THR A 9 -2.74 13.16 -1.07
CA THR A 9 -1.46 13.88 -1.03
C THR A 9 -0.27 12.97 -1.36
N LEU A 10 0.87 13.58 -1.65
CA LEU A 10 2.08 12.89 -2.07
C LEU A 10 3.20 13.19 -1.10
N PRO A 11 4.14 12.24 -0.90
CA PRO A 11 5.25 12.47 -0.01
C PRO A 11 6.20 13.55 -0.56
N GLY A 12 6.98 14.13 0.34
CA GLY A 12 8.19 14.87 -0.02
C GLY A 12 9.26 13.96 -0.63
N ASN A 13 10.44 14.51 -0.89
CA ASN A 13 11.57 13.75 -1.46
C ASN A 13 11.95 12.57 -0.55
N ASN A 14 12.41 11.47 -1.16
CA ASN A 14 12.99 10.28 -0.52
C ASN A 14 12.03 9.29 0.18
N ALA A 15 10.71 9.41 -0.02
CA ALA A 15 9.79 8.36 0.42
C ALA A 15 9.38 7.41 -0.71
N VAL A 16 9.12 6.16 -0.34
CA VAL A 16 8.63 5.12 -1.24
C VAL A 16 7.11 5.21 -1.33
N PHE A 17 6.59 5.51 -2.51
CA PHE A 17 5.16 5.56 -2.75
C PHE A 17 4.58 4.14 -2.89
N VAL A 18 3.80 3.71 -1.90
CA VAL A 18 3.19 2.37 -1.85
C VAL A 18 1.76 2.43 -2.39
N PHE A 19 1.50 1.64 -3.43
CA PHE A 19 0.27 1.77 -4.22
C PHE A 19 -0.36 0.42 -4.58
N GLY A 20 -1.69 0.44 -4.76
CA GLY A 20 -2.42 -0.70 -5.30
C GLY A 20 -2.16 -0.90 -6.79
N SER A 21 -1.74 -2.11 -7.17
CA SER A 21 -1.47 -2.52 -8.55
C SER A 21 -2.33 -3.72 -8.99
N ASN A 22 -2.02 -4.27 -10.14
CA ASN A 22 -2.47 -5.57 -10.62
C ASN A 22 -1.27 -6.47 -10.91
N LEU A 23 -1.44 -7.79 -10.87
CA LEU A 23 -0.37 -8.77 -11.12
C LEU A 23 0.32 -8.60 -12.49
N GLY A 24 -0.32 -7.96 -13.47
CA GLY A 24 0.28 -7.66 -14.77
C GLY A 24 1.09 -6.36 -14.83
N GLY A 25 1.21 -5.61 -13.72
CA GLY A 25 1.94 -4.34 -13.66
C GLY A 25 1.39 -3.26 -14.61
N LYS A 26 0.08 -3.25 -14.85
CA LYS A 26 -0.59 -2.24 -15.69
C LYS A 26 -0.88 -0.98 -14.87
N HIS A 27 0.02 -0.01 -14.90
CA HIS A 27 -0.03 1.21 -14.10
C HIS A 27 -0.73 2.39 -14.81
N GLY A 28 -1.96 2.19 -15.30
CA GLY A 28 -2.64 3.13 -16.20
C GLY A 28 -3.60 4.13 -15.56
N LYS A 29 -4.01 3.95 -14.29
CA LYS A 29 -5.01 4.80 -13.62
C LYS A 29 -4.71 4.95 -12.12
N GLY A 30 -5.30 5.97 -11.49
CA GLY A 30 -5.25 6.19 -10.04
C GLY A 30 -3.82 6.28 -9.49
N ALA A 31 -3.62 5.79 -8.26
CA ALA A 31 -2.31 5.76 -7.60
C ALA A 31 -1.24 5.02 -8.41
N ALA A 32 -1.60 3.98 -9.17
CA ALA A 32 -0.63 3.27 -10.03
C ALA A 32 -0.08 4.17 -11.14
N LEU A 33 -0.92 5.00 -11.77
CA LEU A 33 -0.45 5.97 -12.77
C LEU A 33 0.48 7.02 -12.15
N VAL A 34 0.15 7.48 -10.94
CA VAL A 34 0.99 8.41 -10.18
C VAL A 34 2.35 7.78 -9.87
N ALA A 35 2.35 6.54 -9.37
CA ALA A 35 3.57 5.79 -9.08
C ALA A 35 4.47 5.65 -10.32
N SER A 36 3.89 5.32 -11.47
CA SER A 36 4.66 5.20 -12.72
C SER A 36 5.21 6.53 -13.22
N LYS A 37 4.42 7.62 -13.15
CA LYS A 37 4.82 8.93 -13.66
C LYS A 37 5.79 9.69 -12.77
N ARG A 38 5.75 9.47 -11.45
CA ARG A 38 6.44 10.33 -10.47
C ARG A 38 7.41 9.60 -9.56
N PHE A 39 7.26 8.29 -9.41
CA PHE A 39 8.00 7.49 -8.44
C PHE A 39 8.73 6.30 -9.09
N GLY A 40 8.81 6.27 -10.43
CA GLY A 40 9.59 5.27 -11.14
C GLY A 40 9.03 3.85 -11.09
N ALA A 41 7.72 3.68 -10.89
CA ALA A 41 7.12 2.35 -10.93
C ALA A 41 7.25 1.71 -12.31
N VAL A 42 7.94 0.57 -12.39
CA VAL A 42 8.25 -0.12 -13.65
C VAL A 42 7.02 -0.87 -14.17
N ARG A 43 6.70 -0.67 -15.45
CA ARG A 43 5.59 -1.38 -16.12
C ARG A 43 5.89 -2.87 -16.18
N GLY A 44 4.88 -3.69 -15.92
CA GLY A 44 5.01 -5.16 -15.90
C GLY A 44 5.39 -5.73 -14.53
N VAL A 45 5.76 -4.88 -13.56
CA VAL A 45 6.01 -5.29 -12.17
C VAL A 45 4.75 -5.04 -11.35
N GLY A 46 4.04 -6.11 -11.00
CA GLY A 46 2.76 -6.05 -10.27
C GLY A 46 2.88 -6.06 -8.75
N GLU A 47 4.05 -6.40 -8.22
CA GLU A 47 4.33 -6.49 -6.79
C GLU A 47 5.80 -6.13 -6.51
N GLY A 48 6.06 -5.49 -5.37
CA GLY A 48 7.41 -5.23 -4.87
C GLY A 48 7.97 -3.85 -5.26
N ARG A 49 9.23 -3.64 -4.89
CA ARG A 49 9.93 -2.35 -5.02
C ARG A 49 10.43 -2.11 -6.44
N THR A 50 10.13 -0.94 -7.01
CA THR A 50 10.78 -0.40 -8.22
C THR A 50 10.88 1.12 -8.12
N GLY A 51 12.05 1.69 -8.46
CA GLY A 51 12.30 3.12 -8.23
C GLY A 51 11.98 3.53 -6.78
N ASP A 52 11.29 4.65 -6.63
CA ASP A 52 10.77 5.15 -5.35
C ASP A 52 9.31 4.72 -5.14
N SER A 53 8.96 3.51 -5.56
CA SER A 53 7.61 2.96 -5.44
C SER A 53 7.60 1.50 -4.98
N TYR A 54 6.53 1.08 -4.31
CA TYR A 54 6.28 -0.31 -3.95
C TYR A 54 4.86 -0.72 -4.37
N ALA A 55 4.74 -1.75 -5.19
CA ALA A 55 3.46 -2.25 -5.69
C ALA A 55 2.87 -3.33 -4.77
N ILE A 56 1.57 -3.23 -4.47
CA ILE A 56 0.80 -4.29 -3.80
C ILE A 56 -0.36 -4.70 -4.72
N PRO A 57 -0.43 -5.95 -5.20
CA PRO A 57 -1.46 -6.39 -6.12
C PRO A 57 -2.82 -6.48 -5.43
N THR A 58 -3.81 -5.80 -6.00
CA THR A 58 -5.23 -5.86 -5.58
C THR A 58 -6.12 -6.50 -6.64
N LYS A 59 -5.55 -6.75 -7.82
CA LYS A 59 -6.19 -7.35 -8.99
C LYS A 59 -5.25 -8.33 -9.68
N ASP A 60 -5.80 -9.30 -10.39
CA ASP A 60 -5.03 -10.20 -11.25
C ASP A 60 -4.58 -9.51 -12.56
N ALA A 61 -3.83 -10.22 -13.41
CA ALA A 61 -3.33 -9.68 -14.68
C ALA A 61 -4.45 -9.33 -15.70
N ARG A 62 -5.66 -9.88 -15.49
CA ARG A 62 -6.89 -9.62 -16.25
C ARG A 62 -7.77 -8.54 -15.59
N LEU A 63 -7.27 -7.87 -14.55
CA LEU A 63 -7.93 -6.81 -13.79
C LEU A 63 -9.13 -7.28 -12.95
N LYS A 64 -9.28 -8.59 -12.68
CA LYS A 64 -10.24 -9.10 -11.72
C LYS A 64 -9.74 -8.83 -10.30
N VAL A 65 -10.62 -8.34 -9.42
CA VAL A 65 -10.29 -8.12 -8.00
C VAL A 65 -9.86 -9.43 -7.34
N LEU A 66 -8.75 -9.38 -6.61
CA LEU A 66 -8.24 -10.52 -5.87
C LEU A 66 -9.06 -10.72 -4.57
N PRO A 67 -9.20 -11.96 -4.08
CA PRO A 67 -9.71 -12.20 -2.73
C PRO A 67 -8.86 -11.46 -1.69
N VAL A 68 -9.49 -10.96 -0.62
CA VAL A 68 -8.81 -10.24 0.48
C VAL A 68 -7.64 -11.05 1.04
N THR A 69 -7.76 -12.38 1.14
CA THR A 69 -6.69 -13.28 1.59
C THR A 69 -5.42 -13.17 0.76
N ARG A 70 -5.53 -13.04 -0.57
CA ARG A 70 -4.36 -12.87 -1.46
C ARG A 70 -3.73 -11.48 -1.31
N ILE A 71 -4.53 -10.47 -1.01
CA ILE A 71 -4.03 -9.11 -0.75
C ILE A 71 -3.36 -9.06 0.63
N ALA A 72 -3.89 -9.79 1.61
CA ALA A 72 -3.29 -9.94 2.93
C ALA A 72 -1.89 -10.56 2.85
N GLU A 73 -1.71 -11.63 2.07
CA GLU A 73 -0.39 -12.22 1.83
C GLU A 73 0.62 -11.20 1.26
N ALA A 74 0.18 -10.33 0.33
CA ALA A 74 1.02 -9.28 -0.24
C ALA A 74 1.30 -8.14 0.74
N ALA A 75 0.32 -7.77 1.58
CA ALA A 75 0.49 -6.82 2.66
C ALA A 75 1.51 -7.35 3.69
N THR A 76 1.45 -8.62 4.07
CA THR A 76 2.45 -9.26 4.94
C THR A 76 3.86 -9.13 4.37
N ARG A 77 4.07 -9.45 3.09
CA ARG A 77 5.38 -9.29 2.44
C ARG A 77 5.85 -7.84 2.41
N PHE A 78 4.95 -6.89 2.23
CA PHE A 78 5.27 -5.47 2.35
C PHE A 78 5.69 -5.10 3.78
N LEU A 79 4.98 -5.56 4.80
CA LEU A 79 5.33 -5.29 6.21
C LEU A 79 6.69 -5.87 6.57
N GLU A 80 7.00 -7.09 6.12
CA GLU A 80 8.32 -7.72 6.28
C GLU A 80 9.40 -6.88 5.58
N TYR A 81 9.15 -6.43 4.35
CA TYR A 81 10.06 -5.57 3.61
C TYR A 81 10.28 -4.23 4.34
N ALA A 82 9.21 -3.59 4.81
CA ALA A 82 9.30 -2.32 5.53
C ALA A 82 10.09 -2.49 6.84
N LYS A 83 9.87 -3.57 7.58
CA LYS A 83 10.62 -3.91 8.79
C LYS A 83 12.11 -4.15 8.52
N ALA A 84 12.44 -4.79 7.41
CA ALA A 84 13.83 -5.03 7.00
C ALA A 84 14.56 -3.78 6.49
N ASN A 85 13.83 -2.68 6.22
CA ASN A 85 14.37 -1.42 5.69
C ASN A 85 13.97 -0.24 6.59
N PRO A 86 14.44 -0.19 7.86
CA PRO A 86 13.98 0.80 8.83
C PRO A 86 14.31 2.25 8.44
N ASP A 87 15.37 2.47 7.66
CA ASP A 87 15.80 3.80 7.21
C ASP A 87 14.99 4.33 6.01
N VAL A 88 14.09 3.53 5.47
CA VAL A 88 13.27 3.87 4.31
C VAL A 88 11.87 4.27 4.77
N SER A 89 11.45 5.48 4.41
CA SER A 89 10.07 5.93 4.67
C SER A 89 9.12 5.41 3.59
N PHE A 90 8.00 4.83 4.00
CA PHE A 90 6.95 4.30 3.13
C PHE A 90 5.69 5.15 3.22
N TRP A 91 5.24 5.68 2.09
CA TRP A 91 4.01 6.46 1.96
C TRP A 91 2.89 5.59 1.42
N VAL A 92 2.02 5.13 2.30
CA VAL A 92 1.04 4.08 2.03
C VAL A 92 -0.32 4.67 1.71
N THR A 93 -0.71 4.57 0.43
CA THR A 93 -2.04 4.98 -0.04
C THR A 93 -3.14 4.05 0.47
N ARG A 94 -4.42 4.43 0.27
CA ARG A 94 -5.59 3.56 0.54
C ARG A 94 -5.67 2.42 -0.48
N ILE A 95 -4.78 1.44 -0.33
CA ILE A 95 -4.61 0.30 -1.23
C ILE A 95 -5.92 -0.48 -1.31
N GLY A 96 -6.45 -0.62 -2.53
CA GLY A 96 -7.70 -1.35 -2.78
C GLY A 96 -8.98 -0.52 -2.67
N CYS A 97 -8.96 0.64 -2.00
CA CYS A 97 -10.18 1.43 -1.73
C CYS A 97 -10.68 2.26 -2.91
N GLY A 98 -9.84 2.48 -3.92
CA GLY A 98 -10.23 3.17 -5.15
C GLY A 98 -10.81 2.20 -6.19
N LEU A 99 -10.00 1.83 -7.17
CA LEU A 99 -10.46 1.07 -8.34
C LEU A 99 -10.80 -0.40 -8.07
N ALA A 100 -10.38 -0.98 -6.94
CA ALA A 100 -10.76 -2.34 -6.56
C ALA A 100 -12.05 -2.38 -5.71
N GLY A 101 -12.45 -1.25 -5.12
CA GLY A 101 -13.75 -1.07 -4.46
C GLY A 101 -13.85 -1.68 -3.05
N PHE A 102 -12.73 -1.95 -2.39
CA PHE A 102 -12.76 -2.37 -0.99
C PHE A 102 -13.04 -1.19 -0.05
N THR A 103 -13.53 -1.48 1.15
CA THR A 103 -13.67 -0.47 2.20
C THR A 103 -12.37 -0.36 3.02
N ASP A 104 -12.18 0.76 3.71
CA ASP A 104 -11.04 0.93 4.63
C ASP A 104 -11.04 -0.15 5.73
N ALA A 105 -12.21 -0.54 6.24
CA ALA A 105 -12.38 -1.63 7.21
C ALA A 105 -11.95 -3.02 6.67
N GLN A 106 -11.98 -3.24 5.36
CA GLN A 106 -11.49 -4.49 4.75
C GLN A 106 -9.98 -4.47 4.53
N MET A 107 -9.39 -3.30 4.28
CA MET A 107 -8.02 -3.16 3.81
C MET A 107 -7.04 -2.76 4.90
N ALA A 108 -7.38 -1.75 5.71
CA ALA A 108 -6.49 -1.21 6.71
C ALA A 108 -6.04 -2.26 7.75
N PRO A 109 -6.91 -3.18 8.26
CA PRO A 109 -6.47 -4.20 9.21
C PRO A 109 -5.36 -5.12 8.69
N LEU A 110 -5.20 -5.26 7.37
CA LEU A 110 -4.14 -6.07 6.76
C LEU A 110 -2.74 -5.49 6.99
N PHE A 111 -2.65 -4.24 7.42
CA PHE A 111 -1.40 -3.50 7.66
C PHE A 111 -1.12 -3.27 9.16
N ARG A 112 -1.87 -3.92 10.05
CA ARG A 112 -1.56 -3.93 11.49
C ARG A 112 -0.17 -4.51 11.74
N GLY A 113 0.53 -3.98 12.74
CA GLY A 113 1.93 -4.32 13.02
C GLY A 113 2.97 -3.57 12.17
N ALA A 114 2.55 -2.58 11.38
CA ALA A 114 3.46 -1.73 10.62
C ALA A 114 4.41 -0.92 11.53
N GLY A 115 5.67 -0.82 11.11
CA GLY A 115 6.70 -0.05 11.80
C GLY A 115 6.51 1.47 11.70
N PRO A 116 7.29 2.24 12.48
CA PRO A 116 7.23 3.71 12.47
C PRO A 116 7.65 4.35 11.15
N ASN A 117 8.32 3.59 10.27
CA ASN A 117 8.71 4.03 8.94
C ASN A 117 7.57 3.93 7.91
N CYS A 118 6.37 3.50 8.31
CA CYS A 118 5.17 3.57 7.48
C CYS A 118 4.33 4.80 7.83
N ASN A 119 3.93 5.54 6.81
CA ASN A 119 3.01 6.68 6.89
C ASN A 119 1.75 6.33 6.08
N PHE A 120 0.60 6.25 6.74
CA PHE A 120 -0.66 5.80 6.13
C PHE A 120 -1.63 6.94 5.89
N ALA A 121 -2.55 6.77 4.95
CA ALA A 121 -3.70 7.67 4.83
C ALA A 121 -4.49 7.74 6.15
N GLN A 122 -4.87 8.95 6.58
CA GLN A 122 -5.49 9.21 7.88
C GLN A 122 -6.78 8.43 8.12
N GLU A 123 -7.53 8.09 7.07
CA GLU A 123 -8.73 7.25 7.12
C GLU A 123 -8.46 5.86 7.68
N TRP A 124 -7.20 5.40 7.64
CA TRP A 124 -6.80 4.09 8.17
C TRP A 124 -6.44 4.13 9.66
N GLU A 125 -6.23 5.30 10.25
CA GLU A 125 -5.92 5.47 11.68
C GLU A 125 -6.87 4.68 12.62
N PRO A 126 -8.21 4.76 12.49
CA PRO A 126 -9.10 4.04 13.41
C PRO A 126 -9.05 2.51 13.26
N PHE A 127 -8.52 1.98 12.15
CA PHE A 127 -8.48 0.54 11.88
C PHE A 127 -7.11 -0.09 12.16
N LEU A 128 -6.06 0.74 12.27
CA LEU A 128 -4.68 0.35 12.51
C LEU A 128 -4.28 0.38 13.99
N LYS A 129 -5.11 0.99 14.85
CA LYS A 129 -4.99 0.81 16.30
C LYS A 129 -5.22 -0.67 16.60
N GLU A 130 -4.34 -1.25 17.40
CA GLU A 130 -4.64 -2.55 18.00
C GLU A 130 -5.93 -2.35 18.80
N ASP A 131 -6.85 -3.31 18.67
CA ASP A 131 -7.95 -3.38 19.62
C ASP A 131 -7.26 -3.53 20.98
N ASP A 132 -7.39 -2.54 21.88
CA ASP A 132 -7.01 -2.74 23.28
C ASP A 132 -7.78 -3.99 23.71
N ASP A 133 -7.06 -5.12 23.81
CA ASP A 133 -7.57 -6.37 24.32
C ASP A 133 -8.09 -6.10 25.73
N ASN A 134 -9.37 -5.77 25.84
CA ASN A 134 -10.14 -5.91 27.07
C ASN A 134 -10.40 -7.40 27.26
N ALA A 135 -9.40 -8.11 27.82
CA ALA A 135 -9.59 -9.33 28.61
C ALA A 135 -8.31 -9.66 29.43
#